data_AF-A0A6J4IK56-F1
#
_entry.id   AF-A0A6J4IK56-F1
#
_cell.length_a   1.000
_cell.length_b   1.000
_cell.length_c   1.000
_cell.angle_alpha   90.00
_cell.angle_beta   90.00
_cell.angle_gamma   90.00
#
_symmetry.space_group_name_H-M   'P 1'
#
loop_
_entity.id
_entity.type
_entity.pdbx_description
1 polymer ?
#
loop_
_entity_poly.entity_id
_entity_poly.type
_entity_poly.pdbx_seq_one_letter_code
_entity_poly.pdbx_strand_id
1 'polypeptide(L)'
;GEGSEDGRTVQWFQRARMEHFPEHAGTAYEVQLTLLGDDLTTDRRPFAAGEPFAEGSSHRYYGETGHGVHHAFLRYFDERGGLESFGYPISEELYGDNGWPHAVQYFQRARLEYHPEHAGTPYEVQLGLLGEEFLAVRSQVMAIASTPDPAPSAAPAQSPQPAAAPVAQAPAAAPAPAAPAVKAKPTARPTQAPKAPEPKKDESRGKDESRGKK
;
A
#
# COMPACT_ATOMS: atom_id res chain seq x y z
N GLY A 1 -10.53 -3.90 22.26
CA GLY A 1 -11.45 -4.53 23.22
C GLY A 1 -11.54 -6.01 22.92
N GLU A 2 -11.79 -6.82 23.94
CA GLU A 2 -11.94 -8.28 23.81
C GLU A 2 -13.40 -8.62 23.49
N GLY A 3 -13.62 -9.66 22.68
CA GLY A 3 -14.95 -10.16 22.36
C GLY A 3 -14.89 -11.52 21.68
N SER A 4 -16.05 -12.07 21.32
CA SER A 4 -16.14 -13.25 20.48
C SER A 4 -16.70 -12.88 19.11
N GLU A 5 -15.99 -13.25 18.06
CA GLU A 5 -16.38 -13.04 16.66
C GLU A 5 -16.07 -14.30 15.86
N ASP A 6 -16.96 -14.69 14.95
CA ASP A 6 -16.79 -15.87 14.07
C ASP A 6 -16.42 -17.17 14.82
N GLY A 7 -16.87 -17.31 16.07
CA GLY A 7 -16.60 -18.46 16.93
C GLY A 7 -15.20 -18.46 17.58
N ARG A 8 -14.43 -17.39 17.43
CA ARG A 8 -13.11 -17.20 18.07
C ARG A 8 -13.17 -16.13 19.15
N THR A 9 -12.30 -16.25 20.15
CA THR A 9 -12.00 -15.15 21.06
C THR A 9 -11.04 -14.19 20.35
N VAL A 10 -11.41 -12.92 20.27
CA VAL A 10 -10.65 -11.90 19.55
C VAL A 10 -10.39 -10.68 20.41
N GLN A 11 -9.25 -10.04 20.17
CA GLN A 11 -8.89 -8.78 20.81
C GLN A 11 -8.43 -7.78 19.75
N TRP A 12 -9.08 -6.62 19.74
CA TRP A 12 -8.73 -5.50 18.87
C TRP A 12 -7.68 -4.58 19.49
N PHE A 13 -6.72 -4.20 18.65
CA PHE A 13 -5.74 -3.13 18.86
C PHE A 13 -5.84 -2.14 17.71
N GLN A 14 -5.21 -0.97 17.87
CA GLN A 14 -5.21 0.02 16.79
C GLN A 14 -4.52 -0.50 15.51
N ARG A 15 -3.59 -1.45 15.65
CA ARG A 15 -2.66 -1.88 14.60
C ARG A 15 -2.87 -3.31 14.13
N ALA A 16 -3.67 -4.07 14.88
CA ALA A 16 -3.86 -5.49 14.66
C ALA A 16 -5.16 -5.97 15.32
N ARG A 17 -5.60 -7.16 14.91
CA ARG A 17 -6.57 -8.00 15.61
C ARG A 17 -5.86 -9.29 15.97
N MET A 18 -5.97 -9.70 17.24
CA MET A 18 -5.50 -11.00 17.70
C MET A 18 -6.66 -11.97 17.75
N GLU A 19 -6.40 -13.21 17.37
CA GLU A 19 -7.35 -14.33 17.38
C GLU A 19 -6.76 -15.49 18.17
N HIS A 20 -7.57 -16.08 19.05
CA HIS A 20 -7.23 -17.30 19.77
C HIS A 20 -7.67 -18.55 19.00
N PHE A 21 -6.74 -19.49 18.84
CA PHE A 21 -6.89 -20.77 18.15
C PHE A 21 -6.69 -21.92 19.15
N PRO A 22 -7.74 -22.37 19.85
CA PRO A 22 -7.61 -23.42 20.87
C PRO A 22 -7.12 -24.76 20.31
N GLU A 23 -7.30 -25.03 19.02
CA GLU A 23 -6.73 -26.18 18.31
C GLU A 23 -5.18 -26.18 18.27
N HIS A 24 -4.56 -25.04 18.55
CA HIS A 24 -3.11 -24.85 18.59
C HIS A 24 -2.56 -24.68 20.01
N ALA A 25 -3.35 -25.06 21.04
CA ALA A 25 -3.00 -24.88 22.44
C ALA A 25 -1.60 -25.40 22.78
N GLY A 26 -0.81 -24.55 23.43
CA GLY A 26 0.58 -24.86 23.82
C GLY A 26 1.62 -24.68 22.71
N THR A 27 1.24 -24.07 21.57
CA THR A 27 2.17 -23.73 20.49
C THR A 27 2.23 -22.22 20.26
N ALA A 28 3.22 -21.76 19.48
CA ALA A 28 3.32 -20.37 19.07
C ALA A 28 2.11 -19.90 18.22
N TYR A 29 1.31 -20.83 17.69
CA TYR A 29 0.16 -20.55 16.83
C TYR A 29 -1.18 -20.47 17.59
N GLU A 30 -1.16 -20.65 18.91
CA GLU A 30 -2.35 -20.52 19.76
C GLU A 30 -2.95 -19.12 19.69
N VAL A 31 -2.11 -18.09 19.56
CA VAL A 31 -2.55 -16.71 19.37
C VAL A 31 -1.87 -16.16 18.12
N GLN A 32 -2.67 -15.73 17.15
CA GLN A 32 -2.15 -15.18 15.90
C GLN A 32 -2.79 -13.82 15.60
N LEU A 33 -2.06 -12.99 14.84
CA LEU A 33 -2.66 -11.82 14.23
C LEU A 33 -3.52 -12.26 13.05
N THR A 34 -4.70 -11.64 12.93
CA THR A 34 -5.53 -11.70 11.72
C THR A 34 -4.72 -11.19 10.52
N LEU A 35 -5.05 -11.71 9.33
CA LEU A 35 -4.42 -11.31 8.07
C LEU A 35 -4.92 -9.92 7.60
N LEU A 36 -4.90 -8.90 8.46
CA LEU A 36 -5.46 -7.59 8.14
C LEU A 36 -4.76 -6.91 6.95
N GLY A 37 -3.49 -7.22 6.71
CA GLY A 37 -2.79 -6.72 5.52
C GLY A 37 -3.35 -7.31 4.24
N ASP A 38 -3.66 -8.62 4.24
CA ASP A 38 -4.35 -9.29 3.14
C ASP A 38 -5.77 -8.75 2.96
N ASP A 39 -6.55 -8.65 4.05
CA ASP A 39 -7.95 -8.26 4.01
C ASP A 39 -8.12 -6.84 3.44
N LEU A 40 -7.34 -5.89 3.96
CA LEU A 40 -7.41 -4.47 3.56
C LEU A 40 -6.84 -4.20 2.16
N THR A 41 -6.05 -5.12 1.60
CA THR A 41 -5.48 -4.97 0.25
C THR A 41 -6.13 -5.86 -0.79
N THR A 42 -7.24 -6.54 -0.46
CA THR A 42 -7.94 -7.47 -1.38
C THR A 42 -8.19 -6.86 -2.76
N ASP A 43 -8.71 -5.63 -2.82
CA ASP A 43 -9.02 -4.95 -4.09
C ASP A 43 -7.78 -4.41 -4.85
N ARG A 44 -6.60 -4.51 -4.24
CA ARG A 44 -5.32 -4.03 -4.78
C ARG A 44 -4.41 -5.17 -5.23
N ARG A 45 -4.75 -6.42 -4.93
CA ARG A 45 -3.93 -7.60 -5.22
C ARG A 45 -4.22 -8.20 -6.61
N PRO A 46 -3.23 -8.85 -7.26
CA PRO A 46 -1.85 -8.98 -6.79
C PRO A 46 -1.06 -7.68 -6.95
N PHE A 47 -0.17 -7.40 -5.99
CA PHE A 47 0.88 -6.40 -6.20
C PHE A 47 1.90 -6.93 -7.21
N ALA A 48 2.62 -6.04 -7.89
CA ALA A 48 3.68 -6.45 -8.81
C ALA A 48 4.79 -7.15 -8.02
N ALA A 49 5.15 -8.36 -8.45
CA ALA A 49 6.25 -9.12 -7.87
C ALA A 49 7.60 -8.43 -8.11
N GLY A 50 8.52 -8.58 -7.16
CA GLY A 50 9.91 -8.17 -7.30
C GLY A 50 10.73 -9.21 -8.07
N GLU A 51 11.77 -8.76 -8.74
CA GLU A 51 12.77 -9.66 -9.34
C GLU A 51 13.55 -10.38 -8.21
N PRO A 52 13.77 -11.70 -8.31
CA PRO A 52 14.60 -12.42 -7.35
C PRO A 52 16.01 -11.82 -7.25
N PHE A 53 16.54 -11.75 -6.05
CA PHE A 53 17.89 -11.24 -5.77
C PHE A 53 18.64 -12.16 -4.81
N ALA A 54 19.97 -12.02 -4.78
CA ALA A 54 20.80 -12.74 -3.82
C ALA A 54 20.50 -12.25 -2.40
N GLU A 55 20.17 -13.17 -1.51
CA GLU A 55 19.93 -12.84 -0.11
C GLU A 55 21.22 -12.38 0.59
N GLY A 56 21.05 -11.53 1.59
CA GLY A 56 22.14 -11.01 2.41
C GLY A 56 21.63 -10.52 3.76
N SER A 57 22.52 -9.92 4.54
CA SER A 57 22.19 -9.42 5.88
C SER A 57 21.15 -8.28 5.88
N SER A 58 20.91 -7.65 4.73
CA SER A 58 19.99 -6.52 4.58
C SER A 58 18.89 -6.75 3.53
N HIS A 59 18.82 -7.94 2.93
CA HIS A 59 17.92 -8.25 1.82
C HIS A 59 17.47 -9.72 1.92
N ARG A 60 16.16 -9.98 1.89
CA ARG A 60 15.61 -11.34 1.82
C ARG A 60 14.48 -11.42 0.81
N TYR A 61 14.47 -12.47 -0.02
CA TYR A 61 13.45 -12.69 -1.02
C TYR A 61 12.56 -13.87 -0.62
N TYR A 62 11.25 -13.70 -0.71
CA TYR A 62 10.28 -14.73 -0.37
C TYR A 62 9.65 -15.26 -1.66
N GLY A 63 10.11 -16.43 -2.12
CA GLY A 63 9.63 -17.04 -3.35
C GLY A 63 8.16 -17.48 -3.27
N GLU A 64 7.62 -17.66 -2.07
CA GLU A 64 6.23 -18.00 -1.80
C GLU A 64 5.25 -16.93 -2.28
N THR A 65 5.65 -15.65 -2.20
CA THR A 65 4.82 -14.51 -2.60
C THR A 65 5.45 -13.67 -3.72
N GLY A 66 6.72 -13.91 -4.04
CA GLY A 66 7.44 -13.18 -5.09
C GLY A 66 7.90 -11.79 -4.64
N HIS A 67 8.10 -11.57 -3.34
CA HIS A 67 8.39 -10.25 -2.78
C HIS A 67 9.66 -10.21 -1.93
N GLY A 68 10.36 -9.07 -2.01
CA GLY A 68 11.57 -8.78 -1.24
C GLY A 68 11.32 -7.96 0.01
N VAL A 69 12.15 -8.12 1.04
CA VAL A 69 12.18 -7.24 2.21
C VAL A 69 13.61 -6.72 2.39
N HIS A 70 13.72 -5.40 2.59
CA HIS A 70 14.99 -4.68 2.50
C HIS A 70 15.28 -3.85 3.76
N HIS A 71 16.57 -3.69 4.05
CA HIS A 71 17.12 -2.71 4.98
C HIS A 71 16.37 -2.57 6.32
N ALA A 72 15.82 -1.39 6.60
CA ALA A 72 15.15 -1.08 7.86
C ALA A 72 13.93 -1.96 8.09
N PHE A 73 13.17 -2.28 7.04
CA PHE A 73 12.04 -3.20 7.13
C PHE A 73 12.49 -4.62 7.44
N LEU A 74 13.57 -5.12 6.82
CA LEU A 74 14.06 -6.46 7.12
C LEU A 74 14.57 -6.56 8.57
N ARG A 75 15.31 -5.54 9.02
CA ARG A 75 15.78 -5.47 10.41
C ARG A 75 14.61 -5.47 11.39
N TYR A 76 13.61 -4.63 11.16
CA TYR A 76 12.42 -4.57 12.02
C TYR A 76 11.65 -5.89 12.01
N PHE A 77 11.46 -6.48 10.83
CA PHE A 77 10.79 -7.76 10.63
C PHE A 77 11.46 -8.87 11.45
N ASP A 78 12.79 -9.03 11.30
CA ASP A 78 13.55 -10.06 12.01
C ASP A 78 13.57 -9.84 13.53
N GLU A 79 13.71 -8.58 13.99
CA GLU A 79 13.72 -8.22 15.42
C GLU A 79 12.36 -8.37 16.12
N ARG A 80 11.27 -8.50 15.35
CA ARG A 80 9.89 -8.49 15.84
C ARG A 80 9.11 -9.77 15.53
N GLY A 81 9.81 -10.89 15.32
CA GLY A 81 9.21 -12.22 15.19
C GLY A 81 8.95 -12.69 13.75
N GLY A 82 9.34 -11.91 12.76
CA GLY A 82 9.35 -12.29 11.35
C GLY A 82 8.03 -12.89 10.86
N LEU A 83 8.11 -14.04 10.19
CA LEU A 83 6.95 -14.69 9.57
C LEU A 83 5.83 -15.02 10.57
N GLU A 84 6.16 -15.38 11.81
CA GLU A 84 5.16 -15.72 12.83
C GLU A 84 4.29 -14.50 13.18
N SER A 85 4.89 -13.30 13.18
CA SER A 85 4.20 -12.07 13.54
C SER A 85 3.55 -11.38 12.33
N PHE A 86 4.26 -11.30 11.20
CA PHE A 86 3.83 -10.49 10.05
C PHE A 86 3.29 -11.32 8.88
N GLY A 87 3.59 -12.61 8.82
CA GLY A 87 3.42 -13.42 7.60
C GLY A 87 4.38 -12.99 6.49
N TYR A 88 4.14 -13.49 5.28
CA TYR A 88 4.95 -13.14 4.12
C TYR A 88 4.73 -11.68 3.69
N PRO A 89 5.74 -11.02 3.08
CA PRO A 89 5.50 -9.78 2.35
C PRO A 89 4.55 -10.05 1.18
N ILE A 90 3.63 -9.13 0.93
CA ILE A 90 2.64 -9.21 -0.17
C ILE A 90 2.76 -8.04 -1.14
N SER A 91 3.71 -7.14 -0.92
CA SER A 91 4.06 -6.04 -1.83
C SER A 91 5.56 -5.77 -1.76
N GLU A 92 6.09 -5.07 -2.76
CA GLU A 92 7.33 -4.31 -2.63
C GLU A 92 7.10 -3.06 -1.76
N GLU A 93 8.16 -2.28 -1.51
CA GLU A 93 8.05 -0.96 -0.89
C GLU A 93 7.27 0.01 -1.81
N LEU A 94 6.21 0.60 -1.27
CA LEU A 94 5.36 1.58 -1.94
C LEU A 94 5.59 2.96 -1.33
N TYR A 95 5.65 4.00 -2.15
CA TYR A 95 5.89 5.37 -1.71
C TYR A 95 4.64 6.23 -1.93
N GLY A 96 4.27 7.07 -0.95
CA GLY A 96 3.11 7.95 -1.07
C GLY A 96 1.77 7.20 -0.94
N ASP A 97 1.76 6.02 -0.32
CA ASP A 97 0.61 5.13 -0.27
C ASP A 97 -0.21 5.30 1.01
N ASN A 98 -1.54 5.12 0.93
CA ASN A 98 -2.47 5.25 2.07
C ASN A 98 -2.29 6.56 2.89
N GLY A 99 -1.90 7.65 2.24
CA GLY A 99 -1.65 8.93 2.89
C GLY A 99 -0.31 9.02 3.65
N TRP A 100 0.52 7.97 3.59
CA TRP A 100 1.87 7.96 4.14
C TRP A 100 2.88 8.52 3.14
N PRO A 101 3.67 9.55 3.49
CA PRO A 101 4.57 10.22 2.54
C PRO A 101 5.87 9.43 2.25
N HIS A 102 6.20 8.45 3.07
CA HIS A 102 7.42 7.64 2.94
C HIS A 102 7.12 6.22 2.48
N ALA A 103 8.13 5.35 2.50
CA ALA A 103 7.96 3.95 2.16
C ALA A 103 6.99 3.27 3.12
N VAL A 104 6.10 2.46 2.57
CA VAL A 104 5.32 1.45 3.29
C VAL A 104 5.52 0.10 2.61
N GLN A 105 5.39 -0.98 3.36
CA GLN A 105 5.34 -2.31 2.80
C GLN A 105 4.22 -3.13 3.46
N TYR A 106 3.44 -3.84 2.65
CA TYR A 106 2.40 -4.72 3.15
C TYR A 106 2.94 -6.14 3.32
N PHE A 107 2.54 -6.73 4.44
CA PHE A 107 2.69 -8.14 4.80
C PHE A 107 1.30 -8.71 5.04
N GLN A 108 1.15 -10.03 5.06
CA GLN A 108 -0.17 -10.65 5.23
C GLN A 108 -0.92 -10.16 6.47
N ARG A 109 -0.21 -9.94 7.59
CA ARG A 109 -0.80 -9.54 8.89
C ARG A 109 -0.61 -8.06 9.24
N ALA A 110 0.19 -7.31 8.47
CA ALA A 110 0.61 -5.96 8.87
C ALA A 110 0.95 -5.06 7.68
N ARG A 111 0.96 -3.76 7.94
CA ARG A 111 1.66 -2.77 7.11
C ARG A 111 2.82 -2.24 7.93
N LEU A 112 4.03 -2.17 7.36
CA LEU A 112 5.16 -1.47 7.94
C LEU A 112 5.29 -0.10 7.29
N GLU A 113 5.58 0.91 8.08
CA GLU A 113 5.69 2.31 7.69
C GLU A 113 7.08 2.82 8.10
N TYR A 114 7.78 3.45 7.17
CA TYR A 114 9.10 4.03 7.42
C TYR A 114 9.00 5.46 7.94
N HIS A 115 9.76 5.74 9.01
CA HIS A 115 9.82 7.01 9.74
C HIS A 115 11.25 7.55 9.72
N PRO A 116 11.66 8.31 8.69
CA PRO A 116 13.02 8.84 8.59
C PRO A 116 13.40 9.79 9.74
N GLU A 117 12.42 10.45 10.36
CA GLU A 117 12.60 11.25 11.57
C GLU A 117 13.09 10.46 12.80
N HIS A 118 13.04 9.12 12.71
CA HIS A 118 13.45 8.19 13.75
C HIS A 118 14.62 7.30 13.31
N ALA A 119 15.33 7.67 12.24
CA ALA A 119 16.44 6.91 11.67
C ALA A 119 17.46 6.48 12.74
N GLY A 120 17.82 5.19 12.73
CA GLY A 120 18.76 4.60 13.69
C GLY A 120 18.17 4.28 15.06
N THR A 121 16.85 4.44 15.25
CA THR A 121 16.16 4.06 16.50
C THR A 121 15.22 2.86 16.28
N PRO A 122 14.72 2.24 17.35
CA PRO A 122 13.69 1.20 17.25
C PRO A 122 12.35 1.66 16.66
N TYR A 123 12.15 2.98 16.47
CA TYR A 123 10.94 3.59 15.93
C TYR A 123 11.08 4.02 14.47
N GLU A 124 12.24 3.78 13.84
CA GLU A 124 12.47 4.03 12.41
C GLU A 124 11.47 3.29 11.51
N VAL A 125 10.93 2.17 12.00
CA VAL A 125 9.86 1.42 11.35
C VAL A 125 8.76 1.20 12.38
N GLN A 126 7.52 1.42 11.97
CA GLN A 126 6.35 1.22 12.82
C GLN A 126 5.26 0.49 12.01
N LEU A 127 4.36 -0.23 12.69
CA LEU A 127 3.16 -0.77 12.04
C LEU A 127 2.22 0.35 11.51
N GLY A 128 1.38 0.03 10.54
CA GLY A 128 0.21 0.83 10.19
C GLY A 128 -0.95 0.59 11.14
N LEU A 129 -1.97 1.44 11.10
CA LEU A 129 -3.16 1.36 11.95
C LEU A 129 -4.22 0.41 11.36
N LEU A 130 -3.80 -0.78 10.93
CA LEU A 130 -4.69 -1.69 10.19
C LEU A 130 -5.92 -2.12 11.01
N GLY A 131 -5.82 -2.16 12.34
CA GLY A 131 -6.97 -2.46 13.19
C GLY A 131 -8.04 -1.37 13.14
N GLU A 132 -7.64 -0.10 13.22
CA GLU A 132 -8.56 1.03 13.08
C GLU A 132 -9.11 1.15 11.65
N GLU A 133 -8.26 1.00 10.64
CA GLU A 133 -8.67 1.04 9.23
C GLU A 133 -9.73 -0.03 8.93
N PHE A 134 -9.51 -1.26 9.40
CA PHE A 134 -10.47 -2.34 9.20
C PHE A 134 -11.80 -2.06 9.89
N LEU A 135 -11.79 -1.61 11.16
CA LEU A 135 -13.01 -1.29 11.88
C LEU A 135 -13.77 -0.12 11.22
N ALA A 136 -13.05 0.86 10.66
CA ALA A 136 -13.65 1.95 9.90
C ALA A 136 -14.33 1.46 8.62
N VAL A 137 -13.69 0.57 7.85
CA VAL A 137 -14.27 -0.05 6.65
C VAL A 137 -15.49 -0.89 7.01
N ARG A 138 -15.38 -1.77 8.01
CA ARG A 138 -16.50 -2.60 8.48
C ARG A 138 -17.70 -1.75 8.90
N SER A 139 -17.47 -0.66 9.63
CA SER A 139 -18.53 0.24 10.08
C SER A 139 -19.24 0.91 8.90
N GLN A 140 -18.49 1.33 7.87
CA GLN A 140 -19.06 1.89 6.65
C GLN A 140 -19.93 0.86 5.90
N VAL A 141 -19.43 -0.38 5.76
CA VAL A 141 -20.17 -1.48 5.10
C VAL A 141 -21.47 -1.80 5.84
N MET A 142 -21.46 -1.80 7.18
CA MET A 142 -22.67 -2.03 7.97
C MET A 142 -23.66 -0.86 7.86
N ALA A 143 -23.17 0.38 7.76
CA ALA A 143 -24.04 1.54 7.56
C ALA A 143 -24.76 1.47 6.21
N ILE A 144 -24.07 1.16 5.11
CA ILE A 144 -24.69 1.02 3.77
C ILE A 144 -25.66 -0.17 3.70
N ALA A 145 -25.36 -1.27 4.40
CA ALA A 145 -26.25 -2.43 4.43
C ALA A 145 -27.52 -2.17 5.25
N SER A 146 -27.44 -1.22 6.21
CA SER A 146 -28.54 -0.86 7.11
C SER A 146 -29.38 0.32 6.60
N THR A 147 -29.01 0.98 5.50
CA THR A 147 -29.88 2.01 4.90
C THR A 147 -31.07 1.34 4.21
N PRO A 148 -32.33 1.61 4.63
CA PRO A 148 -33.50 1.15 3.90
C PRO A 148 -33.49 1.77 2.48
N ASP A 149 -33.89 0.97 1.49
CA ASP A 149 -34.08 1.39 0.10
C ASP A 149 -34.84 2.74 0.08
N PRO A 150 -34.35 3.79 -0.61
CA PRO A 150 -35.11 5.04 -0.69
C PRO A 150 -36.46 4.72 -1.34
N ALA A 151 -37.52 4.71 -0.54
CA ALA A 151 -38.89 4.67 -1.02
C ALA A 151 -39.02 5.69 -2.16
N PRO A 152 -39.67 5.36 -3.29
CA PRO A 152 -39.75 6.27 -4.43
C PRO A 152 -40.25 7.61 -3.94
N SER A 153 -39.37 8.62 -4.05
CA SER A 153 -39.59 9.96 -3.54
C SER A 153 -40.94 10.47 -4.03
N ALA A 154 -41.91 10.55 -3.13
CA ALA A 154 -43.15 11.27 -3.39
C ALA A 154 -42.74 12.71 -3.70
N ALA A 155 -42.92 13.11 -4.96
CA ALA A 155 -42.65 14.44 -5.44
C ALA A 155 -43.20 15.50 -4.46
N PRO A 156 -42.44 16.53 -4.06
CA PRO A 156 -42.92 17.50 -3.11
C PRO A 156 -44.07 18.31 -3.75
N ALA A 157 -45.25 18.20 -3.14
CA ALA A 157 -46.36 19.11 -3.40
C ALA A 157 -45.92 20.54 -3.04
N GLN A 158 -45.91 21.41 -4.04
CA GLN A 158 -45.57 22.83 -3.89
C GLN A 158 -46.57 23.51 -2.95
N SER A 159 -46.07 24.21 -1.93
CA SER A 159 -46.83 25.17 -1.12
C SER A 159 -46.31 26.59 -1.37
N PRO A 160 -47.17 27.62 -1.32
CA PRO A 160 -47.00 28.86 -2.08
C PRO A 160 -45.99 29.83 -1.47
N GLN A 161 -45.14 30.44 -2.30
CA GLN A 161 -44.26 31.57 -1.94
C GLN A 161 -45.09 32.82 -1.59
N PRO A 162 -44.75 33.57 -0.52
CA PRO A 162 -45.32 34.88 -0.26
C PRO A 162 -44.77 35.92 -1.26
N ALA A 163 -45.65 36.80 -1.71
CA ALA A 163 -45.42 37.80 -2.75
C ALA A 163 -44.28 38.77 -2.42
N ALA A 164 -43.26 38.81 -3.28
CA ALA A 164 -42.38 39.96 -3.43
C ALA A 164 -42.84 40.81 -4.63
N ALA A 165 -43.06 42.09 -4.37
CA ALA A 165 -43.48 43.11 -5.33
C ALA A 165 -42.39 43.40 -6.39
N PRO A 166 -42.73 44.07 -7.51
CA PRO A 166 -42.09 43.85 -8.80
C PRO A 166 -40.86 44.73 -9.01
N VAL A 167 -39.85 44.21 -9.70
CA VAL A 167 -38.84 45.04 -10.39
C VAL A 167 -38.84 44.65 -11.87
N ALA A 168 -38.85 45.69 -12.69
CA ALA A 168 -39.22 45.72 -14.09
C ALA A 168 -38.41 44.81 -15.02
N GLN A 169 -39.09 44.39 -16.09
CA GLN A 169 -38.60 43.57 -17.19
C GLN A 169 -38.20 44.47 -18.37
N ALA A 170 -37.07 44.15 -19.05
CA ALA A 170 -36.74 44.60 -20.41
C ALA A 170 -35.65 43.67 -21.01
N PRO A 171 -35.55 43.47 -22.34
CA PRO A 171 -35.82 42.15 -22.92
C PRO A 171 -34.70 41.51 -23.77
N ALA A 172 -34.92 40.22 -24.05
CA ALA A 172 -34.65 39.43 -25.27
C ALA A 172 -33.30 39.54 -26.01
N ALA A 173 -32.62 38.40 -26.18
CA ALA A 173 -32.41 37.76 -27.50
C ALA A 173 -31.49 36.52 -27.40
N ALA A 174 -31.97 35.37 -27.85
CA ALA A 174 -31.15 34.27 -28.40
C ALA A 174 -30.61 34.71 -29.79
N PRO A 175 -29.61 34.06 -30.44
CA PRO A 175 -29.33 32.62 -30.41
C PRO A 175 -27.83 32.20 -30.41
N ALA A 176 -27.61 30.89 -30.32
CA ALA A 176 -26.33 30.21 -30.57
C ALA A 176 -25.78 30.48 -31.99
N PRO A 177 -24.47 30.29 -32.22
CA PRO A 177 -24.10 29.13 -33.03
C PRO A 177 -22.78 28.40 -32.66
N ALA A 178 -22.76 27.15 -33.10
CA ALA A 178 -21.71 26.17 -33.42
C ALA A 178 -20.20 26.46 -33.21
N ALA A 179 -19.52 25.37 -32.84
CA ALA A 179 -18.08 25.14 -32.72
C ALA A 179 -17.23 25.47 -33.96
N PRO A 180 -15.90 25.52 -33.79
CA PRO A 180 -15.02 24.85 -34.75
C PRO A 180 -14.03 23.86 -34.10
N ALA A 181 -13.77 22.79 -34.86
CA ALA A 181 -12.76 21.77 -34.61
C ALA A 181 -11.34 22.33 -34.61
N VAL A 182 -10.46 21.75 -33.78
CA VAL A 182 -9.00 21.92 -33.88
C VAL A 182 -8.31 20.62 -34.26
N LYS A 183 -7.36 20.77 -35.19
CA LYS A 183 -6.68 19.76 -36.00
C LYS A 183 -5.53 19.07 -35.27
N ALA A 184 -5.13 17.93 -35.81
CA ALA A 184 -4.08 17.02 -35.34
C ALA A 184 -2.62 17.46 -35.61
N LYS A 185 -1.71 16.94 -34.72
CA LYS A 185 -0.27 16.55 -34.85
C LYS A 185 0.80 17.59 -35.27
N PRO A 186 2.08 17.50 -34.82
CA PRO A 186 3.01 16.37 -35.10
C PRO A 186 3.85 15.89 -33.89
N THR A 187 4.05 14.58 -33.70
CA THR A 187 5.28 13.80 -34.01
C THR A 187 6.57 14.37 -33.38
N ALA A 188 6.99 13.80 -32.24
CA ALA A 188 8.37 13.88 -31.75
C ALA A 188 9.12 12.56 -32.05
N ARG A 189 10.34 12.72 -32.55
CA ARG A 189 11.30 11.69 -33.00
C ARG A 189 12.08 11.13 -31.79
N PRO A 190 12.47 9.85 -31.76
CA PRO A 190 13.22 9.30 -30.64
C PRO A 190 14.69 9.75 -30.69
N THR A 191 15.18 10.30 -29.58
CA THR A 191 16.60 10.58 -29.35
C THR A 191 17.29 9.29 -28.85
N GLN A 192 18.33 8.87 -29.57
CA GLN A 192 19.20 7.74 -29.22
C GLN A 192 19.94 8.03 -27.91
N ALA A 193 19.98 7.05 -27.01
CA ALA A 193 20.91 7.01 -25.88
C ALA A 193 22.32 6.63 -26.36
N PRO A 194 23.40 7.17 -25.78
CA PRO A 194 24.77 6.83 -26.16
C PRO A 194 25.18 5.43 -25.68
N LYS A 195 25.92 4.71 -26.54
CA LYS A 195 26.57 3.42 -26.26
C LYS A 195 27.51 3.52 -25.05
N ALA A 196 27.42 2.53 -24.16
CA ALA A 196 28.44 2.27 -23.14
C ALA A 196 29.78 1.86 -23.78
N PRO A 197 30.94 2.25 -23.21
CA PRO A 197 32.25 1.80 -23.69
C PRO A 197 32.54 0.35 -23.26
N GLU A 198 33.12 -0.43 -24.17
CA GLU A 198 33.61 -1.80 -23.95
C GLU A 198 34.70 -1.86 -22.86
N PRO A 199 34.79 -2.96 -22.09
CA PRO A 199 35.86 -3.15 -21.12
C PRO A 199 37.21 -3.37 -21.84
N LYS A 200 38.22 -2.59 -21.44
CA LYS A 200 39.61 -2.77 -21.87
C LYS A 200 40.13 -4.14 -21.44
N LYS A 201 40.73 -4.87 -22.38
CA LYS A 201 41.53 -6.07 -22.11
C LYS A 201 42.69 -5.69 -21.18
N ASP A 202 42.77 -6.38 -20.06
CA ASP A 202 43.89 -6.32 -19.13
C ASP A 202 45.07 -7.09 -19.75
N GLU A 203 45.98 -6.35 -20.40
CA GLU A 203 47.24 -6.87 -20.90
C GLU A 203 48.24 -6.91 -19.73
N SER A 204 48.11 -7.94 -18.89
CA SER A 204 49.11 -8.28 -17.88
C SER A 204 50.34 -8.87 -18.57
N ARG A 205 51.21 -7.97 -19.00
CA ARG A 205 52.54 -8.24 -19.53
C ARG A 205 53.40 -8.83 -18.41
N GLY A 206 53.67 -10.12 -18.51
CA GLY A 206 54.70 -10.80 -17.73
C GLY A 206 56.09 -10.20 -17.99
N LYS A 207 56.79 -9.94 -16.90
CA LYS A 207 58.25 -9.88 -16.72
C LYS A 207 58.48 -10.49 -15.33
N ASP A 208 58.99 -11.71 -15.17
CA ASP A 208 60.38 -12.13 -15.39
C ASP A 208 61.39 -11.07 -14.91
N GLU A 209 61.90 -11.21 -13.67
CA GLU A 209 63.27 -11.69 -13.50
C GLU A 209 63.65 -11.84 -12.01
N SER A 210 64.52 -12.83 -11.84
CA SER A 210 65.21 -13.33 -10.66
C SER A 210 66.08 -12.35 -9.87
N ARG A 211 66.23 -12.62 -8.56
CA ARG A 211 67.45 -12.62 -7.70
C ARG A 211 67.04 -12.30 -6.26
N GLY A 212 67.50 -12.97 -5.21
CA GLY A 212 68.52 -13.99 -5.08
C GLY A 212 68.42 -14.59 -3.67
N LYS A 213 68.84 -15.85 -3.59
CA LYS A 213 68.93 -16.67 -2.38
C LYS A 213 70.38 -16.59 -1.90
N LYS A 214 70.62 -16.09 -0.69
CA LYS A 214 71.59 -16.59 0.29
C LYS A 214 71.68 -15.64 1.48
#